data_AF-A0A1G5TKE4-F1
#
_entry.id   AF-A0A1G5TKE4-F1
#
_cell.length_a   1.000
_cell.length_b   1.000
_cell.length_c   1.000
_cell.angle_alpha   90.00
_cell.angle_beta   90.00
_cell.angle_gamma   90.00
#
_symmetry.space_group_name_H-M   'P 1'
#
loop_
_entity.id
_entity.type
_entity.pdbx_description
1 polymer ?
#
loop_
_entity_poly.entity_id
_entity_poly.type
_entity_poly.pdbx_seq_one_letter_code
_entity_poly.pdbx_strand_id
1 'polypeptide(L)' 'MSNTPTRNVSLTTELTAYINAQVASGYYSNASEVVRAGLRLLIERDHALIADARPAAHEGARADHRPGR' A
#
# COMPACT_ATOMS: atom_id res chain seq x y z
N MET A 1 15.95 4.50 20.97
CA MET A 1 16.69 4.70 19.70
C MET A 1 15.98 3.92 18.62
N SER A 2 15.29 4.60 17.70
CA SER A 2 14.51 3.95 16.63
C SER A 2 15.47 3.38 15.58
N ASN A 3 15.79 2.10 15.68
CA ASN A 3 16.62 1.44 14.67
C ASN A 3 15.80 1.26 13.39
N THR A 4 16.15 1.98 12.33
CA THR A 4 15.54 1.76 11.00
C THR A 4 16.42 0.76 10.26
N PRO A 5 16.02 -0.52 10.12
CA PRO A 5 16.84 -1.52 9.48
C PRO A 5 17.06 -1.17 8.00
N THR A 6 18.30 -1.24 7.54
CA THR A 6 18.65 -1.09 6.12
C THR A 6 18.40 -2.40 5.38
N ARG A 7 17.94 -2.33 4.14
CA ARG A 7 17.66 -3.49 3.29
C ARG A 7 18.24 -3.23 1.90
N ASN A 8 19.09 -4.14 1.42
CA ASN A 8 19.62 -4.07 0.06
C ASN A 8 18.61 -4.67 -0.92
N VAL A 9 18.46 -4.04 -2.08
CA VAL A 9 17.55 -4.48 -3.14
C VAL A 9 18.21 -4.27 -4.49
N SER A 10 18.08 -5.25 -5.38
CA SER A 10 18.51 -5.12 -6.77
C SER A 10 17.43 -4.41 -7.56
N LEU A 11 17.81 -3.38 -8.31
CA LEU A 11 16.92 -2.59 -9.15
C LEU A 11 17.23 -2.83 -10.63
N THR A 12 16.21 -2.80 -11.46
CA THR A 12 16.39 -2.77 -12.92
C THR A 12 17.00 -1.44 -13.35
N THR A 13 17.54 -1.41 -14.57
CA THR A 13 18.12 -0.18 -15.15
C THR A 13 17.10 0.95 -15.21
N GLU A 14 15.85 0.67 -15.59
CA GLU A 14 14.78 1.67 -15.65
C GLU A 14 14.47 2.27 -14.27
N LEU A 15 14.34 1.44 -13.23
CA LEU A 15 14.09 1.92 -11.87
C LEU A 15 15.24 2.76 -11.34
N THR A 16 16.47 2.35 -11.65
CA THR A 16 17.67 3.12 -11.28
C THR A 16 17.69 4.48 -11.95
N ALA A 17 17.40 4.54 -13.25
CA ALA A 17 17.33 5.79 -14.00
C ALA A 17 16.24 6.73 -13.44
N TYR A 18 15.06 6.19 -13.13
CA TYR A 18 13.98 6.95 -12.52
C TYR A 18 14.38 7.55 -11.17
N ILE A 19 14.97 6.74 -10.27
CA ILE A 19 15.43 7.23 -8.96
C ILE A 19 16.47 8.33 -9.12
N ASN A 20 17.44 8.16 -10.03
CA ASN A 20 18.47 9.15 -10.27
C ASN A 20 17.87 10.47 -10.80
N ALA A 21 16.89 10.41 -11.70
CA ALA A 21 16.20 11.60 -12.19
C ALA A 21 15.45 12.32 -11.05
N GLN A 22 14.78 11.58 -10.16
CA GLN A 22 14.08 12.16 -9.01
C GLN A 22 15.03 12.80 -8.00
N VAL A 23 16.22 12.24 -7.79
CA VAL A 23 17.24 12.89 -6.94
C VAL A 23 17.82 14.12 -7.64
N ALA A 24 18.15 14.02 -8.93
CA ALA A 24 18.70 15.13 -9.71
C ALA A 24 17.75 16.33 -9.82
N SER A 25 16.44 16.08 -9.79
CA SER A 25 15.41 17.14 -9.76
C SER A 25 15.42 17.97 -8.47
N GLY A 26 16.08 17.51 -7.41
CA GLY A 26 16.16 18.19 -6.11
C GLY A 26 14.95 17.96 -5.19
N TYR A 27 13.91 17.24 -5.63
CA TYR A 27 12.76 16.90 -4.78
C TYR A 27 13.10 15.89 -3.67
N TYR A 28 14.15 15.08 -3.85
CA TYR A 28 14.59 14.08 -2.89
C TYR A 28 16.11 14.14 -2.70
N SER A 29 16.58 14.00 -1.47
CA SER A 29 18.02 14.12 -1.16
C SER A 29 18.80 12.84 -1.49
N ASN A 30 18.13 11.69 -1.53
CA ASN A 30 18.75 10.40 -1.80
C ASN A 30 17.75 9.35 -2.30
N ALA A 31 18.28 8.25 -2.85
CA ALA A 31 17.50 7.12 -3.33
C ALA A 31 16.56 6.52 -2.28
N SER A 32 17.00 6.44 -1.01
CA SER A 32 16.16 5.87 0.06
C SER A 32 14.91 6.71 0.32
N GLU A 33 14.96 8.03 0.12
CA GLU A 33 13.77 8.89 0.21
C GLU A 33 12.79 8.64 -0.93
N VAL A 34 13.29 8.52 -2.16
CA VAL A 34 12.46 8.19 -3.33
C VAL A 34 11.74 6.86 -3.13
N VAL A 35 12.48 5.84 -2.68
CA VAL A 35 11.92 4.50 -2.41
C VAL A 35 10.87 4.55 -1.31
N ARG A 36 11.12 5.27 -0.20
CA ARG A 36 10.14 5.42 0.89
C ARG A 36 8.88 6.14 0.42
N ALA A 37 9.00 7.19 -0.40
CA ALA A 37 7.86 7.89 -0.96
C ALA A 37 7.03 6.96 -1.86
N GLY A 38 7.68 6.18 -2.74
CA GLY A 38 7.01 5.18 -3.56
C GLY A 38 6.27 4.12 -2.74
N LEU A 39 6.89 3.61 -1.67
CA LEU A 39 6.26 2.63 -0.78
C LEU A 39 5.04 3.22 -0.03
N ARG A 40 5.09 4.49 0.38
CA ARG A 40 3.94 5.16 1.01
C ARG A 40 2.75 5.25 0.06
N LEU A 41 2.98 5.64 -1.20
CA LEU A 41 1.93 5.70 -2.22
C LEU A 41 1.35 4.31 -2.50
N LEU A 42 2.19 3.27 -2.53
CA LEU A 42 1.72 1.89 -2.70
C LEU A 42 0.83 1.46 -1.52
N ILE A 43 1.27 1.73 -0.29
CA ILE A 43 0.49 1.44 0.93
C ILE A 43 -0.86 2.16 0.89
N GLU A 44 -0.88 3.45 0.56
CA GLU A 44 -2.12 4.23 0.45
C GLU A 44 -3.09 3.65 -0.59
N ARG A 45 -2.57 3.27 -1.75
CA ARG A 45 -3.37 2.61 -2.80
C ARG A 45 -3.92 1.27 -2.35
N ASP A 46 -3.11 0.45 -1.69
CA ASP A 46 -3.52 -0.87 -1.22
C ASP A 46 -4.59 -0.75 -0.12
N HIS A 47 -4.46 0.22 0.79
CA HIS A 47 -5.49 0.51 1.79
C HIS A 47 -6.79 1.01 1.17
N ALA A 48 -6.73 1.85 0.14
CA ALA A 48 -7.91 2.30 -0.58
C ALA A 48 -8.66 1.12 -1.23
N LEU A 49 -7.92 0.18 -1.83
CA LEU A 49 -8.50 -1.04 -2.42
C LEU A 49 -9.19 -1.93 -1.37
N ILE A 50 -8.61 -2.03 -0.16
CA ILE A 50 -9.20 -2.82 0.94
C ILE A 50 -10.42 -2.09 1.56
N ALA A 51 -10.40 -0.77 1.65
CA ALA A 51 -11.51 0.02 2.18
C ALA A 51 -12.74 0.00 1.24
N ASP A 52 -12.51 -0.02 -0.07
CA ASP A 52 -13.58 -0.15 -1.08
C ASP A 52 -14.12 -1.58 -1.17
N ALA A 53 -13.36 -2.57 -0.69
CA ALA A 53 -13.83 -3.93 -0.43
C ALA A 53 -14.67 -4.00 0.87
N ARG A 54 -15.70 -3.15 0.98
CA ARG A 54 -16.76 -3.36 1.99
C ARG A 54 -17.41 -4.71 1.67
N PRO A 55 -17.50 -5.65 2.63
CA PRO A 55 -18.19 -6.91 2.36
C PRO A 55 -19.64 -6.56 2.03
N ALA A 56 -20.08 -6.93 0.83
CA ALA A 56 -21.49 -6.99 0.51
C ALA A 56 -22.15 -7.79 1.63
N ALA A 57 -23.04 -7.12 2.37
CA ALA A 57 -23.72 -7.68 3.50
C ALA A 57 -24.30 -9.06 3.14
N HIS A 58 -23.97 -10.08 3.93
CA HIS A 58 -24.89 -11.19 4.13
C HIS A 58 -26.06 -10.70 4.99
N GLU A 59 -26.91 -9.84 4.42
CA GLU A 59 -28.22 -9.52 4.95
C GLU A 59 -29.23 -10.29 4.10
N GLY A 60 -29.82 -11.34 4.66
CA GLY A 60 -30.93 -12.04 4.01
C GLY A 60 -31.10 -13.51 4.36
N ALA A 61 -31.35 -13.84 5.64
CA ALA A 61 -32.23 -14.96 6.01
C ALA A 61 -32.66 -14.85 7.48
N ARG A 62 -33.45 -13.81 7.78
CA ARG A 62 -34.50 -13.95 8.80
C ARG A 62 -35.50 -14.96 8.23
N ALA A 63 -35.33 -16.23 8.54
CA ALA A 63 -36.42 -17.20 8.45
C ALA A 63 -37.10 -17.24 9.81
N ASP A 64 -38.04 -16.33 9.98
CA ASP A 64 -39.12 -16.43 10.94
C ASP A 64 -39.96 -17.68 10.62
N HIS A 65 -39.97 -18.67 11.51
CA HIS A 65 -41.12 -19.57 11.66
C HIS A 65 -41.11 -20.27 13.04
N ARG A 66 -41.86 -19.71 13.99
CA ARG A 66 -42.59 -20.49 15.02
C ARG A 66 -44.07 -20.30 14.68
N PRO A 67 -44.96 -21.32 14.66
CA PRO A 67 -45.28 -22.12 15.85
C PRO A 67 -45.72 -23.59 15.58
N GLY A 68 -45.80 -24.42 16.62
CA GLY A 68 -46.55 -25.68 16.53
C GLY A 68 -46.25 -26.72 17.60
N ARG A 69 -46.97 -26.61 18.73
CA ARG A 69 -47.38 -27.63 19.71
C ARG A 69 -46.41 -28.72 20.15
#